data_AF-A0A2H0Q229-F1
#
_entry.id   AF-A0A2H0Q229-F1
#
_cell.length_a   1.000
_cell.length_b   1.000
_cell.length_c   1.000
_cell.angle_alpha   90.00
_cell.angle_beta   90.00
_cell.angle_gamma   90.00
#
_symmetry.space_group_name_H-M   'P 1'
#
loop_
_entity.id
_entity.type
_entity.pdbx_description
1 polymer ?
#
loop_
_entity_poly.entity_id
_entity_poly.type
_entity_poly.pdbx_seq_one_letter_code
_entity_poly.pdbx_strand_id
1 'polypeptide(L)'
;MSYSVLRTLKKEDDKVVSKKFVRHLVVGEDLFAVAHTQKLLAQFPQETSLLVEKKFETKDILPKGASTLRGEANIAAIKELYPESVTTEYDRVARFIKEGKFKKFGGRSKPETLLWGEHFYIDPKIDIKLDGLFPFINEENLYEKLPAIEEKIKAIHKIQSADLVENAQWAVECHSGVTYECEHLYFSKGPAEFLNFISNKAALSNEFIEWCEATQTPATLFHHWTFSKPVMDRTDTIFLPYSYTHEWGHAVVEFVALSDGSQEARMTSFIEPEQTSEEELSKKIRLYKRNLEKICPEASKFSKDEYLALVATSVNAKNDDAGFQKFMHELKNLIFIGEQGASLKDSSDVSHLMRGLKIYAEN
;
A
#
# COMPACT_ATOMS: atom_id res chain seq x y z
N MET A 1 -16.68 -50.96 -27.83
CA MET A 1 -16.16 -50.74 -26.46
C MET A 1 -14.67 -50.42 -26.55
N SER A 2 -14.28 -49.19 -26.21
CA SER A 2 -12.90 -48.88 -25.83
C SER A 2 -12.95 -48.41 -24.38
N TYR A 3 -12.56 -49.30 -23.48
CA TYR A 3 -12.57 -49.12 -22.02
C TYR A 3 -11.47 -48.15 -21.51
N SER A 4 -10.79 -47.42 -22.40
CA SER A 4 -9.66 -46.55 -22.05
C SER A 4 -10.01 -45.08 -21.81
N VAL A 5 -11.23 -44.64 -22.14
CA VAL A 5 -11.64 -43.22 -21.98
C VAL A 5 -12.33 -42.94 -20.64
N LEU A 6 -12.67 -43.97 -19.86
CA LEU A 6 -13.37 -43.85 -18.57
C LEU A 6 -12.44 -43.86 -17.33
N ARG A 7 -11.11 -43.85 -17.51
CA ARG A 7 -10.13 -43.87 -16.40
C ARG A 7 -9.45 -42.54 -16.08
N THR A 8 -9.82 -41.47 -16.77
CA THR A 8 -9.61 -40.08 -16.34
C THR A 8 -10.89 -39.48 -15.76
N LEU A 9 -11.69 -40.33 -15.08
CA LEU A 9 -12.50 -39.85 -13.97
C LEU A 9 -11.53 -39.15 -13.01
N LYS A 10 -11.74 -37.84 -12.84
CA LYS A 10 -11.13 -37.00 -11.82
C LYS A 10 -10.77 -37.86 -10.61
N LYS A 11 -9.47 -38.02 -10.35
CA LYS A 11 -9.05 -38.00 -8.95
C LYS A 11 -9.51 -36.64 -8.45
N GLU A 12 -10.70 -36.60 -7.84
CA GLU A 12 -10.90 -35.71 -6.73
C GLU A 12 -9.80 -36.11 -5.76
N ASP A 13 -8.68 -35.38 -5.81
CA ASP A 13 -7.84 -35.32 -4.64
C ASP A 13 -8.80 -34.87 -3.55
N ASP A 14 -9.07 -35.77 -2.60
CA ASP A 14 -9.65 -35.44 -1.31
C ASP A 14 -8.71 -34.40 -0.70
N LYS A 15 -8.87 -33.13 -1.10
CA LYS A 15 -8.27 -32.00 -0.41
C LYS A 15 -8.90 -32.07 0.96
N VAL A 16 -8.16 -32.59 1.92
CA VAL A 16 -8.54 -32.57 3.32
C VAL A 16 -8.74 -31.11 3.68
N VAL A 17 -9.99 -30.67 3.67
CA VAL A 17 -10.37 -29.32 4.08
C VAL A 17 -10.15 -29.26 5.58
N SER A 18 -8.98 -28.78 5.99
CA SER A 18 -8.68 -28.61 7.41
C SER A 18 -9.16 -27.24 7.86
N LYS A 19 -10.00 -27.22 8.89
CA LYS A 19 -10.42 -25.99 9.57
C LYS A 19 -9.54 -25.72 10.77
N LYS A 20 -9.16 -24.46 10.96
CA LYS A 20 -8.38 -23.99 12.12
C LYS A 20 -9.01 -22.72 12.67
N PHE A 21 -9.17 -22.64 13.98
CA PHE A 21 -9.62 -21.43 14.63
C PHE A 21 -8.44 -20.55 15.05
N VAL A 22 -8.54 -19.25 14.82
CA VAL A 22 -7.60 -18.21 15.27
C VAL A 22 -8.42 -17.02 15.73
N ARG A 23 -8.31 -16.58 16.99
CA ARG A 23 -9.17 -15.48 17.46
C ARG A 23 -8.90 -14.18 16.71
N HIS A 24 -7.64 -13.81 16.52
CA HIS A 24 -7.20 -12.59 15.82
C HIS A 24 -6.40 -12.95 14.57
N LEU A 25 -7.03 -12.84 13.40
CA LEU A 25 -6.37 -13.09 12.12
C LEU A 25 -6.05 -11.76 11.43
N VAL A 26 -4.77 -11.48 11.26
CA VAL A 26 -4.28 -10.35 10.46
C VAL A 26 -3.96 -10.85 9.06
N VAL A 27 -4.38 -10.13 8.03
CA VAL A 27 -4.22 -10.53 6.63
C VAL A 27 -3.53 -9.42 5.86
N GLY A 28 -2.38 -9.75 5.26
CA GLY A 28 -1.60 -8.89 4.38
C GLY A 28 -0.12 -8.81 4.76
N GLU A 29 0.66 -8.22 3.87
CA GLU A 29 2.12 -8.12 3.94
C GLU A 29 2.58 -6.67 3.74
N ASP A 30 2.03 -5.76 4.55
CA ASP A 30 2.45 -4.36 4.61
C ASP A 30 2.90 -3.95 6.03
N LEU A 31 3.39 -2.73 6.14
CA LEU A 31 3.88 -2.14 7.39
C LEU A 31 2.86 -2.22 8.53
N PHE A 32 1.58 -1.98 8.23
CA PHE A 32 0.52 -1.92 9.23
C PHE A 32 0.03 -3.30 9.63
N ALA A 33 0.03 -4.28 8.72
CA ALA A 33 -0.23 -5.67 9.05
C ALA A 33 0.77 -6.16 10.10
N VAL A 34 2.06 -5.94 9.87
CA VAL A 34 3.12 -6.32 10.81
C VAL A 34 2.99 -5.55 12.14
N ALA A 35 2.78 -4.23 12.08
CA ALA A 35 2.62 -3.40 13.27
C ALA A 35 1.44 -3.86 14.14
N HIS A 36 0.29 -4.16 13.53
CA HIS A 36 -0.88 -4.67 14.24
C HIS A 36 -0.65 -6.07 14.79
N THR A 37 -0.01 -6.97 14.04
CA THR A 37 0.34 -8.30 14.53
C THR A 37 1.20 -8.22 15.79
N GLN A 38 2.23 -7.37 15.82
CA GLN A 38 3.07 -7.22 17.00
C GLN A 38 2.30 -6.65 18.20
N LYS A 39 1.44 -5.64 17.98
CA LYS A 39 0.61 -5.07 19.04
C LYS A 39 -0.38 -6.09 19.62
N LEU A 40 -0.98 -6.89 18.75
CA LEU A 40 -1.87 -7.99 19.14
C LEU A 40 -1.10 -9.09 19.87
N LEU A 41 0.10 -9.47 19.43
CA LEU A 41 0.92 -10.47 20.13
C LEU A 41 1.32 -10.05 21.54
N ALA A 42 1.54 -8.75 21.77
CA ALA A 42 1.82 -8.24 23.12
C ALA A 42 0.63 -8.43 24.07
N GLN A 43 -0.59 -8.45 23.54
CA GLN A 43 -1.84 -8.59 24.32
C GLN A 43 -2.36 -10.05 24.33
N PHE A 44 -2.22 -10.76 23.21
CA PHE A 44 -2.79 -12.08 22.91
C PHE A 44 -1.75 -13.01 22.21
N PRO A 45 -0.68 -13.44 22.90
CA PRO A 45 0.45 -14.14 22.27
C PRO A 45 0.11 -15.45 21.56
N GLN A 46 -0.93 -16.16 22.00
CA GLN A 46 -1.31 -17.49 21.48
C GLN A 46 -2.55 -17.46 20.59
N GLU A 47 -3.19 -16.30 20.43
CA GLU A 47 -4.47 -16.19 19.74
C GLU A 47 -4.38 -15.37 18.45
N THR A 48 -3.17 -14.95 18.08
CA THR A 48 -2.88 -14.08 16.94
C THR A 48 -2.13 -14.85 15.86
N SER A 49 -2.53 -14.68 14.60
CA SER A 49 -1.76 -15.15 13.45
C SER A 49 -1.76 -14.12 12.32
N LEU A 50 -0.69 -14.15 11.52
CA LEU A 50 -0.52 -13.29 10.35
C LEU A 50 -0.57 -14.15 9.09
N LEU A 51 -1.56 -13.92 8.23
CA LEU A 51 -1.72 -14.58 6.95
C LEU A 51 -1.09 -13.73 5.84
N VAL A 52 -0.11 -14.29 5.14
CA VAL A 52 0.64 -13.64 4.06
C VAL A 52 0.67 -14.54 2.84
N GLU A 53 0.73 -13.96 1.65
CA GLU A 53 0.78 -14.77 0.42
C GLU A 53 2.17 -15.32 0.12
N LYS A 54 3.21 -14.69 0.69
CA LYS A 54 4.61 -15.05 0.52
C LYS A 54 5.45 -14.52 1.68
N LYS A 55 6.64 -15.11 1.87
CA LYS A 55 7.69 -14.49 2.68
C LYS A 55 8.07 -13.12 2.14
N PHE A 56 8.41 -12.23 3.06
CA PHE A 56 8.86 -10.87 2.76
C PHE A 56 10.09 -10.52 3.60
N GLU A 57 10.91 -9.64 3.06
CA GLU A 57 11.94 -8.93 3.81
C GLU A 57 11.41 -7.60 4.33
N THR A 58 12.05 -7.00 5.34
CA THR A 58 11.63 -5.71 5.89
C THR A 58 11.54 -4.62 4.80
N LYS A 59 12.46 -4.61 3.83
CA LYS A 59 12.41 -3.65 2.72
C LYS A 59 11.15 -3.75 1.86
N ASP A 60 10.52 -4.94 1.82
CA ASP A 60 9.34 -5.19 0.99
C ASP A 60 8.06 -4.59 1.60
N ILE A 61 8.07 -4.30 2.91
CA ILE A 61 6.90 -3.71 3.61
C ILE A 61 7.05 -2.21 3.84
N LEU A 62 8.23 -1.63 3.59
CA LEU A 62 8.44 -0.19 3.74
C LEU A 62 7.77 0.62 2.61
N PRO A 63 7.44 1.91 2.87
CA PRO A 63 6.97 2.83 1.84
C PRO A 63 7.98 2.94 0.68
N LYS A 64 7.51 2.71 -0.55
CA LYS A 64 8.37 2.56 -1.75
C LYS A 64 8.39 3.80 -2.66
N GLY A 65 7.82 4.93 -2.27
CA GLY A 65 7.64 6.06 -3.19
C GLY A 65 8.14 7.39 -2.68
N ALA A 66 7.82 8.43 -3.45
CA ALA A 66 7.72 9.79 -2.93
C ALA A 66 6.85 9.81 -1.66
N SER A 67 7.17 10.69 -0.71
CA SER A 67 6.49 10.74 0.59
C SER A 67 4.96 10.86 0.42
N THR A 68 4.23 10.11 1.22
CA THR A 68 2.76 10.04 1.23
C THR A 68 2.15 10.76 2.42
N LEU A 69 2.95 11.36 3.32
CA LEU A 69 2.47 12.27 4.36
C LEU A 69 2.53 13.71 3.83
N ARG A 70 1.39 14.19 3.31
CA ARG A 70 1.30 15.51 2.66
C ARG A 70 0.04 16.28 3.02
N GLY A 71 0.12 17.59 2.89
CA GLY A 71 -1.01 18.48 3.10
C GLY A 71 -1.25 18.78 4.58
N GLU A 72 -1.93 19.89 4.82
CA GLU A 72 -2.07 20.50 6.15
C GLU A 72 -2.72 19.55 7.16
N ALA A 73 -3.76 18.81 6.77
CA ALA A 73 -4.46 17.87 7.63
C ALA A 73 -3.55 16.72 8.12
N ASN A 74 -2.75 16.12 7.22
CA ASN A 74 -1.82 15.06 7.58
C ASN A 74 -0.69 15.57 8.47
N ILE A 75 -0.15 16.75 8.14
CA ILE A 75 0.93 17.39 8.90
C ILE A 75 0.47 17.74 10.30
N ALA A 76 -0.76 18.24 10.47
CA ALA A 76 -1.33 18.51 11.78
C ALA A 76 -1.51 17.21 12.57
N ALA A 77 -2.11 16.18 11.97
CA ALA A 77 -2.39 14.90 12.64
C ALA A 77 -1.11 14.16 13.09
N ILE A 78 -0.06 14.12 12.27
CA ILE A 78 1.19 13.45 12.65
C ILE A 78 1.91 14.18 13.79
N LYS A 79 1.86 15.52 13.81
CA LYS A 79 2.45 16.32 14.90
C LYS A 79 1.69 16.17 16.21
N GLU A 80 0.39 15.94 16.14
CA GLU A 80 -0.44 15.70 17.32
C GLU A 80 -0.19 14.30 17.89
N LEU A 81 -0.20 13.28 17.04
CA LEU A 81 -0.15 11.87 17.49
C LEU A 81 1.26 11.35 17.72
N TYR A 82 2.24 11.81 16.93
CA TYR A 82 3.62 11.29 16.93
C TYR A 82 4.67 12.41 16.75
N PRO A 83 4.68 13.45 17.61
CA PRO A 83 5.55 14.62 17.45
C PRO A 83 7.05 14.27 17.37
N GLU A 84 7.50 13.27 18.12
CA GLU A 84 8.88 12.81 18.15
C GLU A 84 9.36 12.13 16.87
N SER A 85 8.42 11.67 16.02
CA SER A 85 8.73 11.04 14.73
C SER A 85 9.05 12.06 13.64
N VAL A 86 8.64 13.33 13.81
CA VAL A 86 8.83 14.39 12.82
C VAL A 86 10.30 14.82 12.76
N THR A 87 10.88 14.83 11.55
CA THR A 87 12.27 15.24 11.35
C THR A 87 12.40 16.58 10.65
N THR A 88 11.70 16.76 9.54
CA THR A 88 11.84 17.92 8.67
C THR A 88 10.51 18.30 8.08
N GLU A 89 10.21 19.60 8.14
CA GLU A 89 9.05 20.20 7.48
C GLU A 89 9.51 20.99 6.27
N TYR A 90 8.72 20.91 5.20
CA TYR A 90 9.04 21.60 3.96
C TYR A 90 7.88 22.49 3.52
N ASP A 91 8.15 23.80 3.44
CA ASP A 91 7.22 24.75 2.86
C ASP A 91 7.17 24.61 1.33
N ARG A 92 5.96 24.56 0.76
CA ARG A 92 5.64 24.50 -0.70
C ARG A 92 6.82 24.10 -1.61
N VAL A 93 6.98 22.80 -1.75
CA VAL A 93 8.16 22.14 -2.33
C VAL A 93 7.86 21.39 -3.63
N ALA A 94 6.74 21.60 -4.33
CA ALA A 94 6.55 20.94 -5.63
C ALA A 94 7.06 21.80 -6.80
N ARG A 95 7.73 21.17 -7.77
CA ARG A 95 8.15 21.79 -9.03
C ARG A 95 7.92 20.87 -10.21
N PHE A 96 7.73 21.45 -11.38
CA PHE A 96 7.64 20.72 -12.64
C PHE A 96 8.72 21.18 -13.61
N ILE A 97 9.06 20.31 -14.57
CA ILE A 97 10.02 20.63 -15.63
C ILE A 97 9.29 21.14 -16.87
N LYS A 98 9.68 22.33 -17.34
CA LYS A 98 9.26 22.86 -18.64
C LYS A 98 10.42 23.54 -19.33
N GLU A 99 10.65 23.20 -20.61
CA GLU A 99 11.78 23.73 -21.41
C GLU A 99 13.14 23.52 -20.72
N GLY A 100 13.33 22.35 -20.08
CA GLY A 100 14.56 22.01 -19.35
C GLY A 100 14.80 22.80 -18.07
N LYS A 101 13.81 23.57 -17.58
CA LYS A 101 13.93 24.39 -16.37
C LYS A 101 12.89 23.99 -15.32
N PHE A 102 13.30 24.04 -14.05
CA PHE A 102 12.39 23.90 -12.92
C PHE A 102 11.46 25.11 -12.83
N LYS A 103 10.16 24.85 -12.76
CA LYS A 103 9.09 25.83 -12.58
C LYS A 103 8.29 25.51 -11.34
N LYS A 104 7.74 26.54 -10.70
CA LYS A 104 6.86 26.40 -9.53
C LYS A 104 5.41 26.24 -9.98
N PHE A 105 4.64 25.41 -9.29
CA PHE A 105 3.18 25.40 -9.40
C PHE A 105 2.58 26.75 -8.97
N GLY A 106 1.44 27.14 -9.56
CA GLY A 106 0.77 28.43 -9.31
C GLY A 106 1.45 29.65 -9.93
N GLY A 107 2.55 29.47 -10.68
CA GLY A 107 3.22 30.55 -11.41
C GLY A 107 2.61 30.84 -12.80
N ARG A 108 3.30 31.67 -13.59
CA ARG A 108 2.89 31.98 -14.97
C ARG A 108 3.02 30.79 -15.93
N SER A 109 3.99 29.91 -15.68
CA SER A 109 4.17 28.69 -16.47
C SER A 109 3.15 27.64 -16.02
N LYS A 110 2.53 26.94 -16.96
CA LYS A 110 1.64 25.82 -16.68
C LYS A 110 2.38 24.48 -16.87
N PRO A 111 2.21 23.51 -15.95
CA PRO A 111 2.68 22.14 -16.13
C PRO A 111 1.93 21.47 -17.29
N GLU A 112 2.41 20.30 -17.71
CA GLU A 112 1.59 19.40 -18.53
C GLU A 112 0.39 18.91 -17.70
N THR A 113 -0.62 18.35 -18.36
CA THR A 113 -1.83 17.84 -17.69
C THR A 113 -1.46 16.83 -16.60
N LEU A 114 -1.89 17.11 -15.38
CA LEU A 114 -1.70 16.22 -14.24
C LEU A 114 -2.75 15.12 -14.26
N LEU A 115 -2.30 13.88 -14.12
CA LEU A 115 -3.19 12.71 -14.10
C LEU A 115 -3.65 12.37 -12.69
N TRP A 116 -4.40 11.27 -12.58
CA TRP A 116 -4.92 10.76 -11.31
C TRP A 116 -3.80 10.64 -10.28
N GLY A 117 -4.07 11.06 -9.04
CA GLY A 117 -3.13 10.96 -7.92
C GLY A 117 -1.95 11.94 -7.97
N GLU A 118 -1.62 12.57 -9.11
CA GLU A 118 -0.48 13.48 -9.23
C GLU A 118 -0.70 14.79 -8.46
N HIS A 119 -1.93 15.29 -8.42
CA HIS A 119 -2.29 16.51 -7.69
C HIS A 119 -1.94 16.43 -6.20
N PHE A 120 -2.02 15.25 -5.60
CA PHE A 120 -1.66 14.99 -4.20
C PHE A 120 -0.20 15.37 -3.89
N TYR A 121 0.70 15.24 -4.86
CA TYR A 121 2.12 15.50 -4.67
C TYR A 121 2.52 16.97 -4.86
N ILE A 122 1.55 17.84 -5.15
CA ILE A 122 1.77 19.30 -5.16
C ILE A 122 1.86 19.83 -3.72
N ASP A 123 1.13 19.18 -2.81
CA ASP A 123 1.00 19.60 -1.42
C ASP A 123 2.31 19.47 -0.63
N PRO A 124 2.51 20.30 0.40
CA PRO A 124 3.69 20.24 1.25
C PRO A 124 3.81 18.86 1.90
N LYS A 125 5.04 18.42 2.10
CA LYS A 125 5.35 17.13 2.73
C LYS A 125 6.04 17.33 4.08
N ILE A 126 6.03 16.26 4.85
CA ILE A 126 6.83 16.12 6.06
C ILE A 126 7.65 14.84 5.96
N ASP A 127 8.87 14.87 6.47
CA ASP A 127 9.70 13.68 6.59
C ASP A 127 9.64 13.19 8.04
N ILE A 128 9.48 11.88 8.20
CA ILE A 128 9.35 11.19 9.49
C ILE A 128 10.41 10.10 9.65
N LYS A 129 10.71 9.79 10.91
CA LYS A 129 11.50 8.64 11.33
C LYS A 129 10.59 7.43 11.52
N LEU A 130 10.61 6.53 10.54
CA LEU A 130 9.82 5.30 10.59
C LEU A 130 10.26 4.37 11.72
N ASP A 131 11.53 4.37 12.09
CA ASP A 131 12.07 3.55 13.19
C ASP A 131 11.53 3.97 14.57
N GLY A 132 11.18 5.24 14.73
CA GLY A 132 10.48 5.72 15.93
C GLY A 132 9.04 5.23 16.02
N LEU A 133 8.35 5.10 14.88
CA LEU A 133 6.96 4.62 14.81
C LEU A 133 6.86 3.10 14.81
N PHE A 134 7.80 2.45 14.14
CA PHE A 134 7.82 1.02 13.87
C PHE A 134 9.22 0.46 14.18
N PRO A 135 9.57 0.25 15.47
CA PRO A 135 10.91 -0.19 15.86
C PRO A 135 11.35 -1.50 15.20
N PHE A 136 10.38 -2.36 14.85
CA PHE A 136 10.61 -3.63 14.19
C PHE A 136 11.30 -3.55 12.83
N ILE A 137 11.32 -2.37 12.19
CA ILE A 137 12.00 -2.23 10.89
C ILE A 137 13.52 -2.42 10.99
N ASN A 138 14.08 -2.31 12.21
CA ASN A 138 15.50 -2.56 12.47
C ASN A 138 15.76 -3.99 12.98
N GLU A 139 14.73 -4.82 13.09
CA GLU A 139 14.89 -6.19 13.57
C GLU A 139 15.42 -7.11 12.47
N GLU A 140 16.52 -7.78 12.78
CA GLU A 140 17.00 -8.90 11.97
C GLU A 140 16.02 -10.08 12.05
N ASN A 141 15.81 -10.75 10.92
CA ASN A 141 14.93 -11.92 10.78
C ASN A 141 13.52 -11.65 11.32
N LEU A 142 12.96 -10.47 10.98
CA LEU A 142 11.64 -10.04 11.40
C LEU A 142 10.57 -11.09 11.07
N TYR A 143 10.59 -11.62 9.85
CA TYR A 143 9.59 -12.58 9.37
C TYR A 143 9.53 -13.83 10.25
N GLU A 144 10.68 -14.36 10.63
CA GLU A 144 10.82 -15.58 11.44
C GLU A 144 10.29 -15.42 12.86
N LYS A 145 10.15 -14.18 13.35
CA LYS A 145 9.61 -13.88 14.69
C LYS A 145 8.09 -13.71 14.68
N LEU A 146 7.47 -13.58 13.51
CA LEU A 146 6.04 -13.42 13.37
C LEU A 146 5.35 -14.80 13.35
N PRO A 147 4.13 -14.93 13.88
CA PRO A 147 3.28 -16.12 13.72
C PRO A 147 2.70 -16.16 12.30
N ALA A 148 3.59 -16.12 11.31
CA ALA A 148 3.24 -15.98 9.90
C ALA A 148 2.84 -17.33 9.29
N ILE A 149 1.79 -17.29 8.48
CA ILE A 149 1.24 -18.40 7.73
C ILE A 149 1.28 -18.02 6.26
N GLU A 150 2.00 -18.81 5.45
CA GLU A 150 2.17 -18.58 4.02
C GLU A 150 1.09 -19.28 3.20
N GLU A 151 0.07 -18.55 2.79
CA GLU A 151 -1.06 -19.08 2.04
C GLU A 151 -1.70 -18.02 1.14
N LYS A 152 -2.17 -18.45 -0.04
CA LYS A 152 -2.93 -17.57 -0.94
C LYS A 152 -4.41 -17.62 -0.62
N ILE A 153 -5.01 -16.46 -0.37
CA ILE A 153 -6.45 -16.32 -0.14
C ILE A 153 -7.19 -16.72 -1.41
N LYS A 154 -8.19 -17.58 -1.25
CA LYS A 154 -9.12 -17.97 -2.31
C LYS A 154 -10.45 -17.25 -2.12
N ALA A 155 -10.97 -17.21 -0.89
CA ALA A 155 -12.23 -16.58 -0.59
C ALA A 155 -12.33 -16.17 0.89
N ILE A 156 -13.14 -15.15 1.15
CA ILE A 156 -13.55 -14.73 2.49
C ILE A 156 -15.06 -14.95 2.61
N HIS A 157 -15.47 -15.52 3.73
CA HIS A 157 -16.86 -15.79 4.06
C HIS A 157 -17.21 -15.10 5.37
N LYS A 158 -18.34 -14.40 5.38
CA LYS A 158 -18.98 -13.96 6.62
C LYS A 158 -19.73 -15.16 7.20
N ILE A 159 -19.44 -15.52 8.43
CA ILE A 159 -20.04 -16.67 9.10
C ILE A 159 -20.62 -16.24 10.45
N GLN A 160 -21.45 -17.09 11.03
CA GLN A 160 -21.95 -16.90 12.39
C GLN A 160 -21.79 -18.22 13.13
N SER A 161 -20.80 -18.27 14.03
CA SER A 161 -20.62 -19.43 14.90
C SER A 161 -21.71 -19.47 15.97
N ALA A 162 -22.18 -20.67 16.30
CA ALA A 162 -23.01 -20.93 17.47
C ALA A 162 -22.15 -21.31 18.70
N ASP A 163 -20.84 -21.51 18.52
CA ASP A 163 -19.91 -21.83 19.59
C ASP A 163 -19.56 -20.55 20.37
N LEU A 164 -19.77 -20.60 21.69
CA LEU A 164 -19.51 -19.46 22.58
C LEU A 164 -18.02 -19.29 22.91
N VAL A 165 -17.20 -20.33 22.71
CA VAL A 165 -15.75 -20.31 22.96
C VAL A 165 -14.99 -19.94 21.68
N GLU A 166 -15.32 -20.61 20.57
CA GLU A 166 -14.79 -20.36 19.22
C GLU A 166 -15.81 -19.57 18.39
N ASN A 167 -16.04 -18.33 18.82
CA ASN A 167 -17.07 -17.45 18.27
C ASN A 167 -16.64 -16.80 16.93
N ALA A 168 -16.36 -17.63 15.93
CA ALA A 168 -15.93 -17.16 14.62
C ALA A 168 -17.02 -16.33 13.92
N GLN A 169 -16.62 -15.18 13.39
CA GLN A 169 -17.44 -14.27 12.57
C GLN A 169 -17.01 -14.27 11.10
N TRP A 170 -15.77 -14.70 10.84
CA TRP A 170 -15.16 -14.69 9.51
C TRP A 170 -14.46 -16.01 9.24
N ALA A 171 -14.42 -16.41 7.98
CA ALA A 171 -13.65 -17.56 7.52
C ALA A 171 -12.86 -17.19 6.26
N VAL A 172 -11.54 -17.40 6.31
CA VAL A 172 -10.62 -17.16 5.19
C VAL A 172 -10.21 -18.51 4.62
N GLU A 173 -10.73 -18.82 3.43
CA GLU A 173 -10.42 -20.03 2.67
C GLU A 173 -9.16 -19.79 1.82
N CYS A 174 -8.20 -20.70 1.93
CA CYS A 174 -6.93 -20.64 1.21
C CYS A 174 -6.91 -21.61 0.01
N HIS A 175 -6.06 -21.34 -0.97
CA HIS A 175 -5.91 -22.20 -2.16
C HIS A 175 -5.40 -23.62 -1.83
N SER A 176 -4.66 -23.77 -0.72
CA SER A 176 -4.26 -25.07 -0.20
C SER A 176 -5.45 -25.96 0.21
N GLY A 177 -6.62 -25.36 0.48
CA GLY A 177 -7.80 -26.04 1.03
C GLY A 177 -7.94 -25.89 2.54
N VAL A 178 -7.00 -25.20 3.21
CA VAL A 178 -7.12 -24.85 4.63
C VAL A 178 -8.06 -23.65 4.78
N THR A 179 -8.95 -23.70 5.77
CA THR A 179 -9.82 -22.57 6.15
C THR A 179 -9.46 -22.11 7.56
N TYR A 180 -9.18 -20.82 7.70
CA TYR A 180 -8.96 -20.17 8.99
C TYR A 180 -10.24 -19.45 9.41
N GLU A 181 -10.89 -19.95 10.46
CA GLU A 181 -12.06 -19.32 11.08
C GLU A 181 -11.57 -18.38 12.18
N CYS A 182 -12.07 -17.14 12.22
CA CYS A 182 -11.64 -16.14 13.18
C CYS A 182 -12.77 -15.29 13.75
N GLU A 183 -12.57 -14.83 14.98
CA GLU A 183 -13.48 -13.88 15.63
C GLU A 183 -13.23 -12.47 15.11
N HIS A 184 -11.96 -12.07 15.00
CA HIS A 184 -11.52 -10.77 14.51
C HIS A 184 -10.68 -10.91 13.24
N LEU A 185 -11.09 -10.17 12.20
CA LEU A 185 -10.38 -10.09 10.93
C LEU A 185 -9.81 -8.68 10.75
N TYR A 186 -8.48 -8.58 10.70
CA TYR A 186 -7.77 -7.33 10.38
C TYR A 186 -7.23 -7.45 8.96
N PHE A 187 -7.73 -6.62 8.05
CA PHE A 187 -7.45 -6.75 6.62
C PHE A 187 -6.66 -5.54 6.12
N SER A 188 -5.40 -5.74 5.74
CA SER A 188 -4.50 -4.63 5.37
C SER A 188 -4.54 -4.30 3.87
N LYS A 189 -4.93 -5.27 3.05
CA LYS A 189 -5.02 -5.16 1.58
C LYS A 189 -6.10 -4.19 1.05
N GLY A 190 -6.96 -3.69 1.94
CA GLY A 190 -7.93 -2.63 1.64
C GLY A 190 -9.33 -3.11 1.24
N PRO A 191 -10.33 -2.21 1.20
CA PRO A 191 -11.74 -2.58 0.98
C PRO A 191 -12.04 -3.13 -0.42
N ALA A 192 -11.48 -2.53 -1.47
CA ALA A 192 -11.67 -3.02 -2.83
C ALA A 192 -11.15 -4.46 -3.00
N GLU A 193 -9.96 -4.76 -2.46
CA GLU A 193 -9.39 -6.11 -2.53
C GLU A 193 -10.16 -7.09 -1.65
N PHE A 194 -10.65 -6.66 -0.49
CA PHE A 194 -11.55 -7.46 0.34
C PHE A 194 -12.81 -7.88 -0.41
N LEU A 195 -13.47 -6.95 -1.10
CA LEU A 195 -14.66 -7.22 -1.90
C LEU A 195 -14.38 -8.26 -3.01
N ASN A 196 -13.17 -8.28 -3.57
CA ASN A 196 -12.78 -9.26 -4.58
C ASN A 196 -12.66 -10.68 -4.00
N PHE A 197 -12.32 -10.82 -2.72
CA PHE A 197 -12.26 -12.12 -2.05
C PHE A 197 -13.58 -12.59 -1.46
N ILE A 198 -14.57 -11.70 -1.26
CA ILE A 198 -15.86 -12.10 -0.70
C ILE A 198 -16.58 -13.08 -1.63
N SER A 199 -16.83 -14.29 -1.13
CA SER A 199 -17.45 -15.38 -1.89
C SER A 199 -18.91 -15.09 -2.25
N ASN A 200 -19.68 -14.63 -1.27
CA ASN A 200 -21.10 -14.34 -1.38
C ASN A 200 -21.34 -12.85 -1.18
N LYS A 201 -21.20 -12.08 -2.26
CA LYS A 201 -21.46 -10.63 -2.24
C LYS A 201 -22.91 -10.30 -1.83
N ALA A 202 -23.87 -11.20 -2.04
CA ALA A 202 -25.26 -10.99 -1.61
C ALA A 202 -25.44 -11.01 -0.08
N ALA A 203 -24.43 -11.41 0.68
CA ALA A 203 -24.41 -11.29 2.14
C ALA A 203 -24.01 -9.88 2.63
N LEU A 204 -23.66 -8.98 1.71
CA LEU A 204 -23.30 -7.59 1.97
C LEU A 204 -24.40 -6.65 1.45
N SER A 205 -24.57 -5.49 2.09
CA SER A 205 -25.41 -4.41 1.55
C SER A 205 -24.86 -3.85 0.24
N ASN A 206 -25.75 -3.42 -0.66
CA ASN A 206 -25.35 -2.80 -1.94
C ASN A 206 -24.55 -1.52 -1.68
N GLU A 207 -24.93 -0.74 -0.67
CA GLU A 207 -24.25 0.49 -0.29
C GLU A 207 -22.81 0.22 0.19
N PHE A 208 -22.56 -0.92 0.86
CA PHE A 208 -21.20 -1.31 1.24
C PHE A 208 -20.37 -1.79 0.04
N ILE A 209 -20.99 -2.49 -0.92
CA ILE A 209 -20.34 -2.89 -2.17
C ILE A 209 -19.91 -1.64 -2.94
N GLU A 210 -20.82 -0.68 -3.15
CA GLU A 210 -20.53 0.60 -3.80
C GLU A 210 -19.41 1.37 -3.09
N TRP A 211 -19.42 1.37 -1.75
CA TRP A 211 -18.35 1.99 -0.96
C TRP A 211 -16.99 1.32 -1.21
N CYS A 212 -16.93 -0.01 -1.22
CA CYS A 212 -15.69 -0.74 -1.51
C CYS A 212 -15.19 -0.47 -2.94
N GLU A 213 -16.09 -0.48 -3.93
CA GLU A 213 -15.75 -0.18 -5.33
C GLU A 213 -15.22 1.24 -5.51
N ALA A 214 -15.75 2.22 -4.78
CA ALA A 214 -15.26 3.59 -4.78
C ALA A 214 -13.82 3.74 -4.22
N THR A 215 -13.30 2.75 -3.49
CA THR A 215 -11.90 2.74 -3.00
C THR A 215 -10.90 2.19 -4.02
N GLN A 216 -11.37 1.73 -5.20
CA GLN A 216 -10.47 1.26 -6.25
C GLN A 216 -9.55 2.38 -6.73
N THR A 217 -8.30 2.02 -7.01
CA THR A 217 -7.27 2.93 -7.47
C THR A 217 -6.49 2.32 -8.62
N PRO A 218 -5.83 3.15 -9.46
CA PRO A 218 -4.81 2.66 -10.37
C PRO A 218 -3.70 1.91 -9.63
N ALA A 219 -2.91 1.12 -10.35
CA ALA A 219 -1.66 0.60 -9.81
C ALA A 219 -0.61 1.70 -9.69
N THR A 220 0.33 1.51 -8.76
CA THR A 220 1.50 2.38 -8.62
C THR A 220 2.77 1.65 -9.03
N LEU A 221 3.52 2.24 -9.96
CA LEU A 221 4.91 1.88 -10.26
C LEU A 221 5.85 2.75 -9.43
N PHE A 222 6.71 2.06 -8.70
CA PHE A 222 7.84 2.64 -8.01
C PHE A 222 9.13 2.31 -8.76
N HIS A 223 10.00 3.30 -8.91
CA HIS A 223 11.36 3.09 -9.37
C HIS A 223 12.31 3.83 -8.43
N HIS A 224 13.19 3.08 -7.79
CA HIS A 224 14.30 3.62 -7.01
C HIS A 224 15.54 3.58 -7.87
N TRP A 225 16.20 4.72 -7.99
CA TRP A 225 17.47 4.84 -8.68
C TRP A 225 18.51 5.40 -7.71
N THR A 226 19.44 4.54 -7.29
CA THR A 226 20.49 4.89 -6.32
C THR A 226 21.74 5.40 -7.03
N PHE A 227 22.33 6.44 -6.47
CA PHE A 227 23.53 7.10 -6.96
C PHE A 227 24.62 7.05 -5.88
N SER A 228 25.83 6.69 -6.27
CA SER A 228 27.01 6.60 -5.39
C SER A 228 27.43 7.92 -4.73
N LYS A 229 26.92 9.06 -5.22
CA LYS A 229 27.10 10.41 -4.67
C LYS A 229 25.83 11.22 -4.88
N PRO A 230 25.61 12.31 -4.12
CA PRO A 230 24.53 13.24 -4.38
C PRO A 230 24.64 13.82 -5.80
N VAL A 231 23.55 13.74 -6.56
CA VAL A 231 23.43 14.24 -7.95
C VAL A 231 22.48 15.43 -8.06
N MET A 232 21.65 15.65 -7.03
CA MET A 232 20.69 16.75 -6.95
C MET A 232 20.74 17.38 -5.56
N ASP A 233 21.03 18.67 -5.48
CA ASP A 233 20.97 19.45 -4.24
C ASP A 233 19.60 20.13 -4.10
N ARG A 234 18.54 19.31 -4.01
CA ARG A 234 17.18 19.79 -3.81
C ARG A 234 16.34 18.77 -3.05
N THR A 235 15.38 19.28 -2.30
CA THR A 235 14.43 18.51 -1.48
C THR A 235 12.99 18.63 -1.98
N ASP A 236 12.78 19.32 -3.12
CA ASP A 236 11.48 19.44 -3.74
C ASP A 236 10.99 18.14 -4.38
N THR A 237 9.67 17.97 -4.38
CA THR A 237 9.00 16.98 -5.21
C THR A 237 9.02 17.46 -6.66
N ILE A 238 9.59 16.67 -7.56
CA ILE A 238 9.80 17.03 -8.97
C ILE A 238 8.84 16.24 -9.85
N PHE A 239 8.10 16.96 -10.70
CA PHE A 239 7.23 16.40 -11.72
C PHE A 239 7.96 16.40 -13.05
N LEU A 240 8.35 15.21 -13.49
CA LEU A 240 9.01 14.96 -14.77
C LEU A 240 7.99 14.47 -15.80
N PRO A 241 7.62 15.27 -16.81
CA PRO A 241 6.64 14.83 -17.79
C PRO A 241 7.21 13.65 -18.60
N TYR A 242 6.39 12.64 -18.85
CA TYR A 242 6.77 11.54 -19.75
C TYR A 242 6.83 12.00 -21.21
N SER A 243 6.00 12.98 -21.57
CA SER A 243 5.91 13.56 -22.90
C SER A 243 5.59 15.05 -22.79
N TYR A 244 6.15 15.84 -23.71
CA TYR A 244 5.83 17.27 -23.86
C TYR A 244 4.72 17.52 -24.87
N THR A 245 4.23 16.48 -25.53
CA THR A 245 3.27 16.56 -26.63
C THR A 245 2.06 15.66 -26.46
N HIS A 246 2.10 14.77 -25.46
CA HIS A 246 1.03 13.82 -25.18
C HIS A 246 0.74 13.84 -23.67
N GLU A 247 -0.52 13.64 -23.30
CA GLU A 247 -0.98 13.66 -21.92
C GLU A 247 -0.69 12.31 -21.23
N TRP A 248 0.59 12.00 -21.03
CA TRP A 248 1.02 10.76 -20.37
C TRP A 248 1.27 10.92 -18.87
N GLY A 249 1.02 12.12 -18.33
CA GLY A 249 1.30 12.47 -16.94
C GLY A 249 2.80 12.62 -16.66
N HIS A 250 3.15 12.43 -15.39
CA HIS A 250 4.46 12.70 -14.84
C HIS A 250 4.99 11.52 -14.03
N ALA A 251 6.31 11.35 -14.08
CA ALA A 251 7.03 10.71 -13.01
C ALA A 251 7.16 11.72 -11.85
N VAL A 252 6.60 11.38 -10.68
CA VAL A 252 6.75 12.17 -9.46
C VAL A 252 7.98 11.68 -8.72
N VAL A 253 8.97 12.55 -8.50
CA VAL A 253 10.31 12.15 -8.06
C VAL A 253 10.75 12.94 -6.86
N GLU A 254 11.30 12.25 -5.86
CA GLU A 254 11.97 12.85 -4.71
C GLU A 254 13.38 12.31 -4.57
N PHE A 255 14.32 13.21 -4.23
CA PHE A 255 15.69 12.82 -3.93
C PHE A 255 15.86 12.70 -2.42
N VAL A 256 16.38 11.56 -1.98
CA VAL A 256 16.57 11.22 -0.57
C VAL A 256 18.04 10.92 -0.33
N ALA A 257 18.65 11.61 0.63
CA ALA A 257 20.01 11.31 1.07
C ALA A 257 20.01 10.05 1.94
N LEU A 258 20.96 9.14 1.69
CA LEU A 258 21.14 7.91 2.46
C LEU A 258 22.28 8.09 3.48
N SER A 259 22.28 7.26 4.52
CA SER A 259 23.21 7.36 5.66
C SER A 259 24.67 7.11 5.27
N ASP A 260 24.93 6.38 4.19
CA ASP A 260 26.27 6.11 3.64
C ASP A 260 26.81 7.26 2.76
N GLY A 261 26.08 8.37 2.65
CA GLY A 261 26.41 9.51 1.81
C GLY A 261 26.01 9.36 0.34
N SER A 262 25.36 8.25 -0.03
CA SER A 262 24.72 8.07 -1.34
C SER A 262 23.38 8.82 -1.40
N GLN A 263 22.78 8.88 -2.60
CA GLN A 263 21.47 9.51 -2.80
C GLN A 263 20.58 8.60 -3.63
N GLU A 264 19.28 8.61 -3.36
CA GLU A 264 18.28 7.83 -4.08
C GLU A 264 17.24 8.76 -4.71
N ALA A 265 16.91 8.56 -5.98
CA ALA A 265 15.72 9.13 -6.60
C ALA A 265 14.56 8.12 -6.46
N ARG A 266 13.55 8.50 -5.68
CA ARG A 266 12.31 7.74 -5.49
C ARG A 266 11.25 8.24 -6.43
N MET A 267 10.94 7.45 -7.44
CA MET A 267 9.91 7.75 -8.44
C MET A 267 8.61 7.03 -8.10
N THR A 268 7.50 7.76 -8.19
CA THR A 268 6.13 7.26 -8.11
C THR A 268 5.41 7.57 -9.43
N SER A 269 4.67 6.61 -9.98
CA SER A 269 3.82 6.81 -11.16
C SER A 269 2.57 5.94 -11.14
N PHE A 270 1.47 6.52 -11.62
CA PHE A 270 0.16 5.87 -11.66
C PHE A 270 -0.08 5.22 -13.02
N ILE A 271 -0.58 3.99 -12.98
CA ILE A 271 -0.76 3.13 -14.15
C ILE A 271 -2.11 2.46 -14.04
N GLU A 272 -2.85 2.45 -15.14
CA GLU A 272 -4.05 1.62 -15.31
C GLU A 272 -3.61 0.26 -15.86
N PRO A 273 -3.60 -0.81 -15.04
CA PRO A 273 -3.05 -2.11 -15.44
C PRO A 273 -3.75 -2.70 -16.65
N GLU A 274 -5.06 -2.46 -16.79
CA GLU A 274 -5.88 -2.97 -17.88
C GLU A 274 -5.52 -2.33 -19.22
N GLN A 275 -4.87 -1.16 -19.19
CA GLN A 275 -4.53 -0.36 -20.36
C GLN A 275 -3.03 -0.25 -20.60
N THR A 276 -2.19 -0.86 -19.75
CA THR A 276 -0.74 -0.67 -19.81
C THR A 276 -0.01 -1.99 -19.97
N SER A 277 0.61 -2.18 -21.12
CA SER A 277 1.48 -3.32 -21.42
C SER A 277 2.87 -3.20 -20.76
N GLU A 278 3.57 -4.32 -20.64
CA GLU A 278 4.97 -4.35 -20.15
C GLU A 278 5.91 -3.49 -21.02
N GLU A 279 5.65 -3.43 -22.34
CA GLU A 279 6.40 -2.57 -23.26
C GLU A 279 6.19 -1.08 -22.94
N GLU A 280 4.97 -0.69 -22.60
CA GLU A 280 4.65 0.69 -22.21
C GLU A 280 5.24 1.05 -20.85
N LEU A 281 5.24 0.14 -19.88
CA LEU A 281 5.94 0.32 -18.61
C LEU A 281 7.43 0.55 -18.82
N SER A 282 8.06 -0.31 -19.62
CA SER A 282 9.46 -0.19 -20.02
C SER A 282 9.74 1.15 -20.70
N LYS A 283 8.83 1.60 -21.57
CA LYS A 283 8.94 2.90 -22.24
C LYS A 283 8.84 4.06 -21.25
N LYS A 284 7.89 4.03 -20.30
CA LYS A 284 7.76 5.05 -19.24
C LYS A 284 9.05 5.15 -18.42
N ILE A 285 9.61 4.03 -17.96
CA ILE A 285 10.88 4.03 -17.19
C ILE A 285 12.03 4.64 -18.01
N ARG A 286 12.18 4.24 -19.28
CA ARG A 286 13.22 4.82 -20.17
C ARG A 286 13.04 6.32 -20.38
N LEU A 287 11.80 6.79 -20.54
CA LEU A 287 11.49 8.22 -20.71
C LEU A 287 11.77 9.01 -19.45
N TYR A 288 11.37 8.49 -18.29
CA TYR A 288 11.70 9.06 -16.98
C TYR A 288 13.21 9.25 -16.84
N LYS A 289 14.00 8.17 -16.99
CA LYS A 289 15.47 8.22 -16.83
C LYS A 289 16.10 9.22 -17.79
N ARG A 290 15.71 9.18 -19.07
CA ARG A 290 16.20 10.12 -20.09
C ARG A 290 15.88 11.57 -19.73
N ASN A 291 14.66 11.85 -19.24
CA ASN A 291 14.27 13.20 -18.87
C ASN A 291 14.96 13.65 -17.57
N LEU A 292 15.22 12.74 -16.63
CA LEU A 292 16.04 13.00 -15.45
C LEU A 292 17.47 13.34 -15.84
N GLU A 293 18.10 12.58 -16.72
CA GLU A 293 19.48 12.81 -17.19
C GLU A 293 19.64 14.17 -17.90
N LYS A 294 18.59 14.67 -18.58
CA LYS A 294 18.62 16.00 -19.18
C LYS A 294 18.70 17.13 -18.16
N ILE A 295 18.06 16.95 -16.99
CA ILE A 295 18.05 17.96 -15.91
C ILE A 295 19.18 17.72 -14.90
N CYS A 296 19.69 16.49 -14.84
CA CYS A 296 20.73 16.03 -13.94
C CYS A 296 21.70 15.11 -14.71
N PRO A 297 22.64 15.69 -15.48
CA PRO A 297 23.58 14.89 -16.29
C PRO A 297 24.47 13.95 -15.45
N GLU A 298 24.64 14.25 -14.16
CA GLU A 298 25.43 13.43 -13.23
C GLU A 298 24.73 12.11 -12.84
N ALA A 299 23.41 11.99 -13.04
CA ALA A 299 22.65 10.80 -12.70
C ALA A 299 23.20 9.53 -13.37
N SER A 300 23.49 9.59 -14.68
CA SER A 300 24.04 8.45 -15.43
C SER A 300 25.47 8.11 -15.02
N LYS A 301 26.25 9.10 -14.58
CA LYS A 301 27.66 8.93 -14.18
C LYS A 301 27.80 8.25 -12.82
N PHE A 302 26.90 8.57 -11.88
CA PHE A 302 26.97 8.06 -10.51
C PHE A 302 25.96 6.96 -10.21
N SER A 303 25.13 6.58 -11.19
CA SER A 303 24.21 5.45 -11.12
C SER A 303 24.89 4.20 -10.55
N LYS A 304 24.24 3.60 -9.55
CA LYS A 304 24.72 2.42 -8.85
C LYS A 304 23.74 1.26 -9.03
N ASP A 305 22.56 1.38 -8.43
CA ASP A 305 21.57 0.32 -8.35
C ASP A 305 20.17 0.83 -8.74
N GLU A 306 19.32 -0.08 -9.21
CA GLU A 306 17.93 0.21 -9.57
C GLU A 306 17.00 -0.85 -9.00
N TYR A 307 15.87 -0.41 -8.46
CA TYR A 307 14.81 -1.28 -7.94
C TYR A 307 13.46 -0.84 -8.49
N LEU A 308 12.66 -1.80 -8.93
CA LEU A 308 11.33 -1.58 -9.50
C LEU A 308 10.30 -2.38 -8.71
N ALA A 309 9.19 -1.75 -8.36
CA ALA A 309 8.05 -2.42 -7.76
C ALA A 309 6.75 -1.91 -8.38
N LEU A 310 5.88 -2.84 -8.78
CA LEU A 310 4.52 -2.54 -9.20
C LEU A 310 3.58 -3.03 -8.10
N VAL A 311 2.78 -2.12 -7.55
CA VAL A 311 1.78 -2.42 -6.53
C VAL A 311 0.40 -2.22 -7.15
N ALA A 312 -0.52 -3.16 -6.93
CA ALA A 312 -1.83 -3.19 -7.58
C ALA A 312 -2.73 -1.99 -7.21
N THR A 313 -2.43 -1.32 -6.10
CA THR A 313 -3.23 -0.23 -5.55
C THR A 313 -2.35 0.97 -5.19
N SER A 314 -2.98 2.15 -5.15
CA SER A 314 -2.33 3.43 -4.90
C SER A 314 -2.83 4.06 -3.60
N VAL A 315 -1.90 4.58 -2.82
CA VAL A 315 -2.08 5.25 -1.52
C VAL A 315 -2.80 6.61 -1.57
N ASN A 316 -3.53 6.93 -2.64
CA ASN A 316 -4.05 8.28 -2.92
C ASN A 316 -5.58 8.37 -3.15
N ALA A 317 -6.35 7.32 -2.88
CA ALA A 317 -7.82 7.41 -2.94
C ALA A 317 -8.39 8.34 -1.85
N LYS A 318 -9.49 9.04 -2.13
CA LYS A 318 -10.34 9.56 -1.05
C LYS A 318 -11.24 8.43 -0.58
N ASN A 319 -11.38 8.25 0.73
CA ASN A 319 -12.35 7.31 1.28
C ASN A 319 -13.49 8.09 1.95
N ASP A 320 -14.71 7.62 1.77
CA ASP A 320 -15.89 8.16 2.45
C ASP A 320 -16.01 7.57 3.86
N ASP A 321 -15.38 8.22 4.84
CA ASP A 321 -15.41 7.79 6.26
C ASP A 321 -16.85 7.76 6.80
N ALA A 322 -17.66 8.77 6.45
CA ALA A 322 -19.06 8.85 6.88
C ALA A 322 -19.90 7.72 6.29
N GLY A 323 -19.60 7.30 5.07
CA GLY A 323 -20.12 6.09 4.46
C GLY A 323 -19.75 4.86 5.27
N PHE A 324 -18.46 4.65 5.56
CA PHE A 324 -17.99 3.47 6.30
C PHE A 324 -18.65 3.30 7.67
N GLN A 325 -18.84 4.40 8.40
CA GLN A 325 -19.46 4.36 9.73
C GLN A 325 -20.85 3.72 9.73
N LYS A 326 -21.60 3.83 8.63
CA LYS A 326 -22.91 3.20 8.47
C LYS A 326 -22.81 1.68 8.45
N PHE A 327 -21.69 1.10 8.03
CA PHE A 327 -21.52 -0.34 7.83
C PHE A 327 -20.80 -1.03 8.99
N MET A 328 -20.22 -0.29 9.95
CA MET A 328 -19.48 -0.89 11.07
C MET A 328 -20.27 -1.94 11.85
N HIS A 329 -21.59 -1.73 12.00
CA HIS A 329 -22.47 -2.68 12.68
C HIS A 329 -22.71 -3.95 11.86
N GLU A 330 -22.77 -3.83 10.53
CA GLU A 330 -22.90 -4.95 9.60
C GLU A 330 -21.62 -5.80 9.57
N LEU A 331 -20.46 -5.15 9.69
CA LEU A 331 -19.13 -5.76 9.55
C LEU A 331 -18.49 -6.01 10.92
N LYS A 332 -19.26 -6.60 11.84
CA LYS A 332 -18.79 -6.88 13.20
C LYS A 332 -17.43 -7.60 13.16
N ASN A 333 -16.48 -7.08 13.93
CA ASN A 333 -15.12 -7.60 14.07
C ASN A 333 -14.26 -7.62 12.80
N LEU A 334 -14.62 -6.86 11.75
CA LEU A 334 -13.73 -6.55 10.63
C LEU A 334 -13.12 -5.17 10.80
N ILE A 335 -11.80 -5.06 10.66
CA ILE A 335 -11.08 -3.77 10.69
C ILE A 335 -10.14 -3.70 9.49
N PHE A 336 -10.25 -2.63 8.71
CA PHE A 336 -9.27 -2.31 7.66
C PHE A 336 -8.13 -1.50 8.28
N ILE A 337 -6.90 -2.03 8.22
CA ILE A 337 -5.75 -1.49 8.97
C ILE A 337 -4.61 -0.94 8.08
N GLY A 338 -4.60 -1.26 6.79
CA GLY A 338 -3.47 -0.99 5.90
C GLY A 338 -3.51 0.39 5.23
N GLU A 339 -2.43 0.71 4.52
CA GLU A 339 -2.33 1.95 3.74
C GLU A 339 -3.41 2.05 2.67
N GLN A 340 -4.00 0.94 2.22
CA GLN A 340 -4.96 0.95 1.10
C GLN A 340 -6.40 1.09 1.58
N GLY A 341 -6.67 2.09 2.40
CA GLY A 341 -8.03 2.39 2.85
C GLY A 341 -8.38 1.92 4.25
N ALA A 342 -7.42 2.02 5.18
CA ALA A 342 -7.66 2.06 6.62
C ALA A 342 -8.95 2.81 6.96
N SER A 343 -9.90 2.15 7.63
CA SER A 343 -11.20 2.75 7.94
C SER A 343 -11.21 3.45 9.29
N LEU A 344 -11.41 4.76 9.28
CA LEU A 344 -11.49 5.56 10.49
C LEU A 344 -12.88 5.51 11.13
N LYS A 345 -12.92 5.66 12.47
CA LYS A 345 -14.17 5.80 13.23
C LYS A 345 -14.68 7.24 13.26
N ASP A 346 -13.82 8.20 12.93
CA ASP A 346 -14.09 9.63 12.78
C ASP A 346 -13.94 10.07 11.32
N SER A 347 -14.64 11.14 10.93
CA SER A 347 -14.44 11.75 9.60
C SER A 347 -13.11 12.50 9.60
N SER A 348 -12.23 12.24 8.62
CA SER A 348 -10.94 12.91 8.54
C SER A 348 -10.49 13.20 7.12
N ASP A 349 -9.93 14.40 6.90
CA ASP A 349 -9.33 14.79 5.62
C ASP A 349 -7.89 14.25 5.44
N VAL A 350 -7.49 13.27 6.26
CA VAL A 350 -6.15 12.69 6.21
C VAL A 350 -6.02 11.67 5.07
N SER A 351 -4.79 11.51 4.59
CA SER A 351 -4.41 10.53 3.58
C SER A 351 -4.20 9.15 4.18
N HIS A 352 -4.17 8.16 3.30
CA HIS A 352 -4.03 6.74 3.59
C HIS A 352 -2.95 6.33 4.60
N LEU A 353 -1.71 6.83 4.48
CA LEU A 353 -0.66 6.49 5.45
C LEU A 353 -1.01 7.00 6.86
N MET A 354 -1.52 8.22 6.96
CA MET A 354 -1.96 8.80 8.23
C MET A 354 -3.22 8.11 8.78
N ARG A 355 -4.11 7.63 7.90
CA ARG A 355 -5.27 6.80 8.30
C ARG A 355 -4.80 5.49 8.95
N GLY A 356 -3.82 4.81 8.36
CA GLY A 356 -3.18 3.65 8.97
C GLY A 356 -2.56 3.98 10.34
N LEU A 357 -1.85 5.09 10.44
CA LEU A 357 -1.21 5.53 11.69
C LEU A 357 -2.22 5.90 12.80
N LYS A 358 -3.37 6.47 12.43
CA LYS A 358 -4.48 6.71 13.36
C LYS A 358 -5.05 5.40 13.90
N ILE A 359 -5.35 4.44 13.03
CA ILE A 359 -5.88 3.12 13.45
C ILE A 359 -4.89 2.38 14.35
N TYR A 360 -3.60 2.46 14.00
CA TYR A 360 -2.53 1.89 14.81
C TYR A 360 -2.39 2.54 16.20
N ALA A 361 -2.69 3.84 16.33
CA ALA A 361 -2.75 4.49 17.63
C ALA A 361 -3.92 3.97 18.48
N GLU A 362 -5.09 3.79 17.85
CA GLU A 362 -6.36 3.45 18.52
C GLU A 362 -6.50 1.99 18.96
N ASN A 363 -6.02 1.04 18.16
CA ASN A 363 -6.19 -0.41 18.37
C ASN A 363 -4.84 -1.05 18.55
#